data_AF-A0AAF0U9E2-F1
#
_entry.id   AF-A0AAF0U9E2-F1
#
_cell.length_a   1.000
_cell.length_b   1.000
_cell.length_c   1.000
_cell.angle_alpha   90.00
_cell.angle_beta   90.00
_cell.angle_gamma   90.00
#
_symmetry.space_group_name_H-M   'P 1'
#
loop_
_entity.id
_entity.type
_entity.pdbx_description
1 polymer ?
#
loop_
_entity_poly.entity_id
_entity_poly.type
_entity_poly.pdbx_seq_one_letter_code
_entity_poly.pdbx_strand_id
1 'polypeptide(L)'
;MQCEVQLHYHMQVPIFKEPSFSIYGTPGIVQHEILNNRRHVLTKDTADTVKLWEITRGAVTQNYGEVSFDKKKEELFEMVRN
;
A
#
# COMPACT_ATOMS: atom_id res chain seq x y z
N MET A 1 -13.60 56.44 30.54
CA MET A 1 -14.66 55.44 30.38
C MET A 1 -14.25 54.55 29.22
N GLN A 2 -13.66 53.40 29.53
CA GLN A 2 -13.12 52.46 28.54
C GLN A 2 -14.29 51.83 27.78
N CYS A 3 -14.36 52.06 26.47
CA CYS A 3 -15.21 51.25 25.61
C CYS A 3 -14.40 50.00 25.26
N GLU A 4 -14.67 48.89 25.95
CA GLU A 4 -14.13 47.59 25.58
C GLU A 4 -14.68 47.21 24.21
N VAL A 5 -13.82 47.29 23.20
CA VAL A 5 -14.11 46.84 21.85
C VAL A 5 -14.22 45.31 21.91
N GLN A 6 -15.43 44.78 21.88
CA GLN A 6 -15.65 43.34 21.74
C GLN A 6 -15.16 42.90 20.35
N LEU A 7 -13.89 42.52 20.26
CA LEU A 7 -13.34 41.82 19.10
C LEU A 7 -13.95 40.41 19.07
N HIS A 8 -15.13 40.28 18.48
CA HIS A 8 -15.72 38.98 18.17
C HIS A 8 -14.92 38.37 17.02
N TYR A 9 -13.85 37.65 17.36
CA TYR A 9 -13.10 36.87 16.37
C TYR A 9 -14.00 35.72 15.92
N HIS A 10 -14.69 35.91 14.78
CA HIS A 10 -15.42 34.82 14.13
C HIS A 10 -14.39 33.77 13.70
N MET A 11 -14.17 32.78 14.58
CA MET A 11 -13.47 31.55 14.25
C MET A 11 -14.25 30.90 13.10
N GLN A 12 -13.80 31.10 11.86
CA GLN A 12 -14.40 30.46 10.70
C GLN A 12 -14.12 28.95 10.81
N VAL A 13 -15.13 28.20 11.23
CA VAL A 13 -15.04 26.74 11.30
C VAL A 13 -15.38 26.17 9.93
N PRO A 14 -14.58 25.23 9.40
CA PRO A 14 -14.90 24.56 8.14
C PRO A 14 -16.28 23.93 8.21
N ILE A 15 -17.12 24.21 7.21
CA ILE A 15 -18.47 23.61 7.07
C ILE A 15 -18.35 22.09 6.90
N PHE A 16 -17.30 21.63 6.22
CA PHE A 16 -17.00 20.22 6.03
C PHE A 16 -15.64 19.90 6.63
N LYS A 17 -15.60 18.95 7.56
CA LYS A 17 -14.35 18.44 8.16
C LYS A 17 -13.76 17.27 7.38
N GLU A 18 -14.57 16.62 6.54
CA GLU A 18 -14.26 15.40 5.82
C GLU A 18 -14.89 15.43 4.42
N PRO A 19 -14.34 14.67 3.45
CA PRO A 19 -14.90 14.59 2.11
C PRO A 19 -16.27 13.90 2.12
N SER A 20 -17.22 14.41 1.32
CA SER A 20 -18.52 13.76 1.14
C SER A 20 -18.43 12.42 0.38
N PHE A 21 -17.37 12.25 -0.42
CA PHE A 21 -17.07 11.02 -1.16
C PHE A 21 -15.57 10.97 -1.49
N SER A 22 -15.01 9.75 -1.50
CA SER A 22 -13.60 9.51 -1.79
C SER A 22 -13.43 8.47 -2.88
N ILE A 23 -12.55 8.74 -3.86
CA ILE A 23 -12.10 7.76 -4.85
C ILE A 23 -10.79 7.18 -4.35
N TYR A 24 -10.77 5.90 -4.01
CA TYR A 24 -9.58 5.24 -3.49
C TYR A 24 -8.61 4.89 -4.62
N GLY A 25 -7.31 5.16 -4.38
CA GLY A 25 -6.24 4.71 -5.27
C GLY A 25 -5.95 3.21 -5.11
N THR A 26 -5.28 2.63 -6.10
CA THR A 26 -4.75 1.26 -5.99
C THR A 26 -3.46 1.25 -5.17
N PRO A 27 -3.23 0.25 -4.30
CA PRO A 27 -1.97 0.10 -3.58
C PRO A 27 -0.76 0.07 -4.51
N GLY A 28 0.28 0.86 -4.19
CA GLY A 28 1.53 0.88 -4.94
C GLY A 28 2.47 -0.24 -4.51
N ILE A 29 3.23 -0.82 -5.44
CA ILE A 29 4.27 -1.80 -5.11
C ILE A 29 5.45 -1.08 -4.46
N VAL A 30 5.87 -1.53 -3.27
CA VAL A 30 6.96 -0.93 -2.48
C VAL A 30 8.17 -1.84 -2.29
N GLN A 31 8.01 -3.16 -2.48
CA GLN A 31 9.10 -4.13 -2.39
C GLN A 31 8.94 -5.18 -3.50
N HIS A 32 10.06 -5.66 -4.04
CA HIS A 32 10.07 -6.73 -5.02
C HIS A 32 11.32 -7.60 -4.92
N GLU A 33 11.23 -8.86 -5.34
CA GLU A 33 12.35 -9.79 -5.44
C GLU A 33 12.16 -10.72 -6.65
N ILE A 34 13.20 -10.88 -7.47
CA ILE A 34 13.16 -11.78 -8.64
C ILE A 34 13.57 -13.20 -8.22
N LEU A 35 12.72 -14.17 -8.57
CA LEU A 35 12.90 -15.62 -8.51
C LEU A 35 14.27 -16.08 -9.05
N ASN A 36 14.90 -17.11 -8.48
CA ASN A 36 16.09 -17.77 -9.07
C ASN A 36 15.86 -18.24 -10.52
N ASN A 37 14.63 -18.66 -10.85
CA ASN A 37 14.24 -19.05 -12.21
C ASN A 37 14.13 -17.88 -13.20
N ARG A 38 14.36 -16.63 -12.73
CA ARG A 38 14.26 -15.38 -13.50
C ARG A 38 12.94 -15.18 -14.24
N ARG A 39 11.90 -15.89 -13.80
CA ARG A 39 10.58 -15.91 -14.44
C ARG A 39 9.47 -15.46 -13.50
N HIS A 40 9.71 -15.57 -12.20
CA HIS A 40 8.76 -15.14 -11.18
C HIS A 40 9.30 -13.94 -10.41
N VAL A 41 8.40 -13.08 -9.96
CA VAL A 41 8.73 -11.96 -9.06
C VAL A 41 7.75 -11.95 -7.90
N LEU A 42 8.29 -11.86 -6.68
CA LEU A 42 7.52 -11.65 -5.46
C LEU A 42 7.42 -10.15 -5.22
N THR A 43 6.23 -9.62 -4.95
CA THR A 43 6.01 -8.18 -4.72
C THR A 43 5.26 -7.97 -3.41
N LYS A 44 5.53 -6.86 -2.72
CA LYS A 44 4.74 -6.34 -1.59
C LYS A 44 4.21 -4.95 -1.94
N ASP A 45 2.94 -4.70 -1.68
CA ASP A 45 2.33 -3.37 -1.87
C ASP A 45 2.20 -2.56 -0.57
N THR A 46 1.73 -1.30 -0.68
CA THR A 46 1.50 -0.40 0.46
C THR A 46 0.39 -0.86 1.41
N ALA A 47 -0.39 -1.89 1.03
CA ALA A 47 -1.39 -2.52 1.89
C ALA A 47 -0.85 -3.83 2.50
N ASP A 48 0.48 -3.97 2.57
CA ASP A 48 1.22 -5.12 3.08
C ASP A 48 0.88 -6.46 2.39
N THR A 49 0.24 -6.42 1.22
CA THR A 49 -0.15 -7.62 0.49
C THR A 49 1.01 -8.13 -0.35
N VAL A 50 1.33 -9.42 -0.18
CA VAL A 50 2.39 -10.10 -0.93
C VAL A 50 1.78 -10.94 -2.05
N LYS A 51 2.30 -10.78 -3.28
CA LYS A 51 1.84 -11.50 -4.48
C LYS A 51 3.02 -12.06 -5.26
N LEU A 52 2.83 -13.24 -5.86
CA LEU A 52 3.72 -13.83 -6.84
C LEU A 52 3.20 -13.54 -8.24
N TRP A 53 4.09 -13.11 -9.12
CA TRP A 53 3.79 -12.84 -10.51
C TRP A 53 4.65 -13.70 -11.41
N GLU A 54 4.10 -14.08 -12.56
CA GLU A 54 4.84 -14.66 -13.67
C GLU A 54 5.09 -13.57 -14.72
N ILE A 55 6.36 -13.31 -14.99
CA ILE A 55 6.81 -12.13 -15.75
C ILE A 55 6.38 -12.20 -17.21
N THR A 56 6.48 -13.37 -17.86
CA THR A 56 6.22 -13.47 -19.32
C THR A 56 4.76 -13.23 -19.69
N ARG A 57 3.83 -13.59 -18.79
CA ARG A 57 2.40 -13.35 -18.94
C ARG A 57 1.94 -12.06 -18.29
N GLY A 58 2.78 -11.41 -17.49
CA GLY A 58 2.41 -10.21 -16.72
C GLY A 58 1.25 -10.47 -15.76
N ALA A 59 1.15 -11.67 -15.19
CA ALA A 59 -0.02 -12.13 -14.46
C ALA A 59 0.34 -12.53 -13.03
N VAL A 60 -0.55 -12.22 -12.08
CA VAL A 60 -0.49 -12.75 -10.71
C VAL A 60 -0.75 -14.26 -10.79
N THR A 61 0.20 -15.05 -10.29
CA THR A 61 0.03 -16.50 -10.16
C THR A 61 -0.50 -16.88 -8.79
N GLN A 62 -0.11 -16.15 -7.75
CA GLN A 62 -0.56 -16.40 -6.39
C GLN A 62 -0.68 -15.09 -5.60
N ASN A 63 -1.76 -14.96 -4.84
CA ASN A 63 -1.92 -13.89 -3.86
C ASN A 63 -1.80 -14.48 -2.46
N TYR A 64 -0.79 -14.05 -1.70
CA TYR A 64 -0.55 -14.55 -0.34
C TYR A 64 -1.21 -13.69 0.74
N GLY A 65 -1.73 -12.50 0.40
CA GLY A 65 -2.29 -11.58 1.38
C GLY A 65 -1.21 -10.94 2.27
N GLU A 66 -1.59 -10.55 3.47
CA GLU A 66 -0.71 -9.96 4.47
C GLU A 66 0.17 -11.04 5.11
N VAL A 67 1.35 -11.27 4.53
CA VAL A 67 2.34 -12.22 5.04
C VAL A 67 3.72 -11.56 5.08
N SER A 68 4.61 -12.12 5.90
CA SER A 68 6.01 -11.67 5.92
C SER A 68 6.66 -11.90 4.55
N PHE A 69 7.16 -10.82 3.95
CA PHE A 69 7.82 -10.86 2.65
C PHE A 69 9.08 -11.74 2.68
N ASP A 70 9.94 -11.57 3.69
CA ASP A 70 11.20 -12.31 3.79
C ASP A 70 10.99 -13.81 4.01
N LYS A 71 10.04 -14.19 4.88
CA LYS A 71 9.71 -15.62 5.06
C LYS A 71 9.22 -16.25 3.76
N LYS A 72 8.31 -15.56 3.05
CA LYS A 72 7.77 -16.07 1.78
C LYS A 72 8.84 -16.14 0.69
N LYS A 73 9.77 -15.19 0.69
CA LYS A 73 10.96 -15.20 -0.17
C LYS A 73 11.80 -16.45 0.11
N GLU A 74 12.20 -16.69 1.35
CA GLU A 74 13.01 -17.85 1.73
C GLU A 74 12.34 -19.17 1.31
N GLU A 75 11.06 -19.36 1.64
CA GLU A 75 10.26 -20.54 1.25
C GLU A 75 10.28 -20.80 -0.27
N LEU A 76 10.08 -19.74 -1.08
CA LEU A 76 10.05 -19.87 -2.54
C LEU A 76 11.43 -20.09 -3.15
N PHE A 77 12.49 -19.57 -2.51
CA PHE A 77 13.86 -19.79 -2.96
C PHE A 77 14.33 -21.23 -2.73
N GLU A 78 13.84 -21.87 -1.66
CA GLU A 78 14.11 -23.29 -1.39
C GLU A 78 13.38 -24.21 -2.38
N MET A 79 12.11 -23.92 -2.71
CA MET A 79 11.33 -24.76 -3.62
C MET A 79 11.85 -24.79 -5.07
N VAL A 80 12.44 -23.69 -5.56
CA VAL A 80 12.96 -23.61 -6.95
C VAL A 80 14.31 -24.32 -7.11
N ARG A 81 14.95 -24.79 -6.04
CA ARG A 81 16.25 -25.48 -6.09
C ARG A 81 16.17 -26.99 -6.38
N ASN A 82 14.98 -27.58 -6.44
CA ASN A 82 14.79 -29.02 -6.65
C ASN A 82 14.31 -29.36 -8.07
#